data_AF-A0A947IK46-F1
#
_entry.id   AF-A0A947IK46-F1
#
_cell.length_a   1.000
_cell.length_b   1.000
_cell.length_c   1.000
_cell.angle_alpha   90.00
_cell.angle_beta   90.00
_cell.angle_gamma   90.00
#
_symmetry.space_group_name_H-M   'P 1'
#
loop_
_entity.id
_entity.type
_entity.pdbx_description
1 polymer ?
#
loop_
_entity_poly.entity_id
_entity_poly.type
_entity_poly.pdbx_seq_one_letter_code
_entity_poly.pdbx_strand_id
1 'polypeptide(L)'
;MVSPLGSLWRQLTLLISFALAPVWVSADLATAPVSNGGIILLDGPVMPGSQEPLYLEVILNMVPTSYILQVMQLNGTFYVLPQHLAVIGIALSNSAEEPYLDLDSIRDLNYRYDVAQQQLHLTVAPHLLNMSLQSYRSVRSRTPRAQASLGALLNYDMYMTLDERGEYDLAASSAMRAFVDNHVVENTGLLRAASSGDNDSYTRLDTHWTWSSQDDLLTVTAGDVISGGLSWTRATRLGGVQLRRNFALQPELVTQPLPAFFGEAALPSQVELYVEGQRQYNGEVLPGAYRIDSTPTVSGLSQAQMVLTDALGRTTVQDFSFYSSPRLLQKGLSDFSLEAGNVRQLYGTDSFRYRDQLVASASLRNGLSDTLTLESHVEGDDQLAAGGVGALFTLGGAGLFSGAWAQSAGHQADGRQQTLGYNWSRHGVTVDYSLQRSFGSYRDIASRDGRPPAERTERLLLGVGSSTSGRVSLNYSRLDRLEEESYRSVGVSYSRRLFSGITLFVNASRELDNGENYSLYAGLSVSLGGRINGGISANHSRDGGGQQAAYLSRGVSADGGTGWGLQMQRSANVDYLQADALYRGDNAQIGGGIRSLPSGESAFGDLSGSFIWMADAPQRIFPAREVSDSFA
;
A
#
# COMPACT_ATOMS: atom_id res chain seq x y z
N MET A 1 -51.69 10.66 38.33
CA MET A 1 -51.25 9.59 39.23
C MET A 1 -51.27 8.29 38.45
N VAL A 2 -50.11 7.62 38.37
CA VAL A 2 -49.91 6.21 37.95
C VAL A 2 -50.10 5.89 36.46
N SER A 3 -48.98 5.62 35.77
CA SER A 3 -48.87 4.86 34.52
C SER A 3 -49.11 3.35 34.81
N PRO A 4 -49.36 2.44 33.84
CA PRO A 4 -48.29 2.00 32.93
C PRO A 4 -48.68 1.31 31.58
N LEU A 5 -47.62 1.03 30.80
CA LEU A 5 -47.40 -0.13 29.91
C LEU A 5 -48.14 -0.27 28.56
N GLY A 6 -47.33 -0.30 27.49
CA GLY A 6 -47.31 -1.51 26.64
C GLY A 6 -47.66 -1.36 25.15
N SER A 7 -46.61 -1.45 24.32
CA SER A 7 -46.62 -1.95 22.92
C SER A 7 -47.31 -1.11 21.84
N LEU A 8 -46.52 -0.43 21.02
CA LEU A 8 -46.88 0.00 19.67
C LEU A 8 -45.61 -0.06 18.79
N TRP A 9 -45.15 -1.28 18.51
CA TRP A 9 -44.23 -1.61 17.42
C TRP A 9 -44.94 -2.61 16.52
N ARG A 10 -45.83 -2.11 15.67
CA ARG A 10 -46.46 -2.84 14.56
C ARG A 10 -47.15 -1.80 13.66
N GLN A 11 -46.46 -1.41 12.60
CA GLN A 11 -46.96 -0.99 11.29
C GLN A 11 -45.93 -0.05 10.65
N LEU A 12 -45.06 -0.59 9.81
CA LEU A 12 -45.00 -0.19 8.40
C LEU A 12 -44.08 -1.16 7.65
N THR A 13 -44.71 -2.13 7.02
CA THR A 13 -44.15 -3.05 6.03
C THR A 13 -44.56 -2.57 4.63
N LEU A 14 -43.70 -2.87 3.63
CA LEU A 14 -43.86 -2.76 2.16
C LEU A 14 -43.60 -1.34 1.60
N LEU A 15 -42.73 -1.11 0.60
CA LEU A 15 -42.15 -1.93 -0.47
C LEU A 15 -40.87 -1.25 -0.98
N ILE A 16 -39.80 -2.01 -1.23
CA ILE A 16 -39.01 -2.05 -2.48
C ILE A 16 -38.18 -3.33 -2.40
N SER A 17 -38.59 -4.34 -3.15
CA SER A 17 -37.82 -5.54 -3.43
C SER A 17 -37.19 -5.36 -4.81
N PHE A 18 -35.87 -5.37 -4.90
CA PHE A 18 -35.17 -5.96 -6.06
C PHE A 18 -33.76 -6.42 -5.65
N ALA A 19 -33.61 -7.75 -5.64
CA ALA A 19 -32.43 -8.56 -5.94
C ALA A 19 -31.07 -8.25 -5.26
N LEU A 20 -30.85 -8.84 -4.08
CA LEU A 20 -29.53 -9.36 -3.66
C LEU A 20 -29.77 -10.68 -2.93
N ALA A 21 -29.71 -11.79 -3.66
CA ALA A 21 -29.65 -13.12 -3.07
C ALA A 21 -28.19 -13.45 -2.72
N PRO A 22 -27.82 -13.69 -1.45
CA PRO A 22 -26.57 -14.36 -1.15
C PRO A 22 -26.79 -15.84 -1.44
N VAL A 23 -26.31 -16.30 -2.60
CA VAL A 23 -26.13 -17.74 -2.84
C VAL A 23 -25.00 -18.20 -1.93
N TRP A 24 -25.34 -18.75 -0.77
CA TRP A 24 -24.45 -19.57 0.02
C TRP A 24 -24.27 -20.89 -0.75
N VAL A 25 -23.27 -20.94 -1.63
CA VAL A 25 -22.72 -22.23 -2.07
C VAL A 25 -21.87 -22.72 -0.92
N SER A 26 -22.42 -23.61 -0.11
CA SER A 26 -21.61 -24.54 0.68
C SER A 26 -20.84 -25.40 -0.31
N ALA A 27 -19.62 -24.98 -0.66
CA ALA A 27 -18.66 -25.89 -1.22
C ALA A 27 -18.26 -26.81 -0.07
N ASP A 28 -18.80 -28.03 -0.07
CA ASP A 28 -18.16 -29.14 0.62
C ASP A 28 -16.71 -29.16 0.14
N LEU A 29 -15.82 -28.67 1.00
CA LEU A 29 -14.41 -28.97 0.92
C LEU A 29 -14.34 -30.48 1.08
N ALA A 30 -14.27 -31.18 -0.04
CA ALA A 30 -13.75 -32.52 -0.09
C ALA A 30 -12.32 -32.42 0.45
N THR A 31 -12.20 -32.62 1.76
CA THR A 31 -10.93 -32.81 2.42
C THR A 31 -10.29 -34.00 1.73
N ALA A 32 -9.28 -33.73 0.91
CA ALA A 32 -8.37 -34.77 0.48
C ALA A 32 -7.92 -35.50 1.75
N PRO A 33 -7.97 -36.84 1.78
CA PRO A 33 -7.53 -37.58 2.96
C PRO A 33 -6.07 -37.20 3.21
N VAL A 34 -5.82 -36.60 4.36
CA VAL A 34 -4.48 -36.56 4.94
C VAL A 34 -4.12 -38.02 5.17
N SER A 35 -3.29 -38.58 4.30
CA SER A 35 -2.83 -39.95 4.44
C SER A 35 -1.92 -40.02 5.67
N ASN A 36 -2.44 -40.62 6.74
CA ASN A 36 -1.61 -41.17 7.81
C ASN A 36 -0.76 -42.32 7.21
N GLY A 37 0.41 -41.98 6.64
CA GLY A 37 1.60 -42.84 6.46
C GLY A 37 1.43 -44.32 6.08
N GLY A 38 0.38 -44.71 5.35
CA GLY A 38 0.11 -46.10 4.96
C GLY A 38 0.26 -46.28 3.46
N ILE A 39 0.95 -47.35 3.05
CA ILE A 39 1.10 -47.74 1.65
C ILE A 39 -0.22 -48.36 1.16
N ILE A 40 -0.74 -47.93 0.01
CA ILE A 40 -2.02 -48.36 -0.57
C ILE A 40 -1.78 -49.34 -1.72
N LEU A 41 -2.40 -50.52 -1.66
CA LEU A 41 -2.34 -51.51 -2.74
C LEU A 41 -3.39 -51.23 -3.83
N LEU A 42 -2.94 -51.13 -5.07
CA LEU A 42 -3.77 -51.00 -6.27
C LEU A 42 -3.77 -52.35 -7.01
N ASP A 43 -4.81 -53.13 -6.77
CA ASP A 43 -4.97 -54.48 -7.33
C ASP A 43 -5.98 -54.52 -8.50
N GLY A 44 -6.00 -55.63 -9.24
CA GLY A 44 -6.82 -55.81 -10.44
C GLY A 44 -6.89 -57.27 -10.94
N PRO A 45 -7.69 -57.51 -12.00
CA PRO A 45 -7.90 -58.85 -12.54
C PRO A 45 -6.68 -59.34 -13.33
N VAL A 46 -6.10 -60.48 -12.97
CA VAL A 46 -4.91 -61.06 -13.63
C VAL A 46 -5.07 -61.14 -15.17
N MET A 47 -4.08 -60.63 -15.90
CA MET A 47 -4.01 -60.72 -17.37
C MET A 47 -3.84 -62.19 -17.84
N PRO A 48 -4.69 -62.71 -18.75
CA PRO A 48 -4.54 -64.07 -19.25
C PRO A 48 -3.20 -64.30 -19.97
N GLY A 49 -2.44 -65.31 -19.53
CA GLY A 49 -1.17 -65.71 -20.16
C GLY A 49 0.07 -64.98 -19.66
N SER A 50 -0.06 -64.01 -18.75
CA SER A 50 1.08 -63.39 -18.07
C SER A 50 1.75 -64.33 -17.05
N GLN A 51 2.96 -63.97 -16.63
CA GLN A 51 3.56 -64.56 -15.42
C GLN A 51 2.81 -64.14 -14.15
N GLU A 52 3.26 -64.62 -12.98
CA GLU A 52 2.73 -64.22 -11.67
C GLU A 52 2.66 -62.69 -11.53
N PRO A 53 1.58 -62.13 -10.93
CA PRO A 53 1.45 -60.69 -10.74
C PRO A 53 2.53 -60.16 -9.79
N LEU A 54 3.17 -59.07 -10.18
CA LEU A 54 4.13 -58.36 -9.34
C LEU A 54 3.43 -57.23 -8.60
N TYR A 55 3.70 -57.12 -7.31
CA TYR A 55 3.21 -56.01 -6.48
C TYR A 55 4.39 -55.11 -6.15
N LEU A 56 4.49 -53.99 -6.87
CA LEU A 56 5.67 -53.14 -6.86
C LEU A 56 5.34 -51.78 -6.24
N GLU A 57 6.14 -51.34 -5.26
CA GLU A 57 6.08 -49.96 -4.79
C GLU A 57 6.46 -49.01 -5.94
N VAL A 58 5.67 -47.96 -6.15
CA VAL A 58 5.90 -47.05 -7.27
C VAL A 58 6.60 -45.78 -6.84
N ILE A 59 7.75 -45.54 -7.47
CA ILE A 59 8.51 -44.29 -7.38
C ILE A 59 8.28 -43.51 -8.67
N LEU A 60 7.48 -42.46 -8.62
CA LEU A 60 7.17 -41.61 -9.77
C LEU A 60 8.06 -40.37 -9.76
N ASN A 61 8.85 -40.18 -10.80
CA ASN A 61 9.78 -39.07 -10.94
C ASN A 61 10.63 -38.87 -9.67
N MET A 62 11.21 -39.96 -9.15
CA MET A 62 11.99 -40.01 -7.90
C MET A 62 11.23 -39.67 -6.60
N VAL A 63 9.91 -39.52 -6.64
CA VAL A 63 9.06 -39.33 -5.46
C VAL A 63 8.31 -40.63 -5.15
N PRO A 64 8.40 -41.17 -3.92
CA PRO A 64 7.58 -42.31 -3.52
C PRO A 64 6.10 -41.93 -3.56
N THR A 65 5.28 -42.70 -4.28
CA THR A 65 3.85 -42.40 -4.46
C THR A 65 2.97 -42.92 -3.32
N SER A 66 3.55 -43.67 -2.38
CA SER A 66 2.82 -44.45 -1.35
C SER A 66 1.84 -45.48 -1.91
N TYR A 67 1.93 -45.83 -3.20
CA TYR A 67 1.13 -46.89 -3.82
C TYR A 67 2.00 -48.10 -4.17
N ILE A 68 1.41 -49.29 -4.02
CA ILE A 68 1.88 -50.54 -4.61
C ILE A 68 0.99 -50.84 -5.81
N LEU A 69 1.57 -50.93 -7.01
CA LEU A 69 0.85 -51.31 -8.22
C LEU A 69 0.93 -52.83 -8.46
N GLN A 70 -0.20 -53.42 -8.86
CA GLN A 70 -0.18 -54.70 -9.57
C GLN A 70 0.34 -54.48 -11.00
N VAL A 71 1.43 -55.16 -11.34
CA VAL A 71 2.07 -55.10 -12.65
C VAL A 71 2.15 -56.51 -13.23
N MET A 72 1.68 -56.68 -14.45
CA MET A 72 1.72 -57.95 -15.16
C MET A 72 2.94 -58.00 -16.08
N GLN A 73 3.62 -59.14 -16.14
CA GLN A 73 4.78 -59.33 -17.01
C GLN A 73 4.47 -60.38 -18.08
N LEU A 74 4.64 -60.02 -19.36
CA LEU A 74 4.47 -60.93 -20.49
C LEU A 74 5.60 -60.68 -21.50
N ASN A 75 6.38 -61.71 -21.82
CA ASN A 75 7.50 -61.65 -22.76
C ASN A 75 8.55 -60.55 -22.46
N GLY A 76 8.72 -60.20 -21.19
CA GLY A 76 9.66 -59.16 -20.75
C GLY A 76 9.08 -57.74 -20.72
N THR A 77 7.86 -57.55 -21.24
CA THR A 77 7.13 -56.27 -21.24
C THR A 77 6.23 -56.19 -20.01
N PHE A 78 6.12 -54.98 -19.43
CA PHE A 78 5.30 -54.71 -18.26
C PHE A 78 3.98 -54.03 -18.64
N TYR A 79 2.90 -54.58 -18.11
CA TYR A 79 1.54 -54.12 -18.35
C TYR A 79 0.89 -53.69 -17.04
N VAL A 80 0.15 -52.59 -17.08
CA VAL A 80 -0.55 -52.01 -15.91
C VAL A 80 -1.98 -51.63 -16.27
N LEU A 81 -2.87 -51.55 -15.28
CA LEU A 81 -4.21 -51.04 -15.56
C LEU A 81 -4.17 -49.52 -15.77
N PRO A 82 -4.82 -48.98 -16.81
CA PRO A 82 -4.85 -47.53 -17.06
C PRO A 82 -5.37 -46.71 -15.87
N GLN A 83 -6.32 -47.27 -15.11
CA GLN A 83 -6.88 -46.63 -13.92
C GLN A 83 -5.86 -46.49 -12.78
N HIS A 84 -4.89 -47.42 -12.68
CA HIS A 84 -3.84 -47.34 -11.67
C HIS A 84 -2.87 -46.20 -11.99
N LEU A 85 -2.53 -46.01 -13.27
CA LEU A 85 -1.72 -44.87 -13.73
C LEU A 85 -2.39 -43.53 -13.39
N ALA A 86 -3.71 -43.42 -13.57
CA ALA A 86 -4.46 -42.23 -13.19
C ALA A 86 -4.41 -41.95 -11.67
N VAL A 87 -4.54 -42.98 -10.83
CA VAL A 87 -4.49 -42.85 -9.37
C VAL A 87 -3.12 -42.39 -8.88
N ILE A 88 -2.03 -42.85 -9.50
CA ILE A 88 -0.67 -42.41 -9.17
C ILE A 88 -0.29 -41.07 -9.81
N GLY A 89 -1.22 -40.40 -10.49
CA GLY A 89 -1.05 -39.05 -11.02
C GLY A 89 -0.55 -38.95 -12.46
N ILE A 90 -0.69 -40.00 -13.27
CA ILE A 90 -0.36 -40.00 -14.72
C ILE A 90 -1.65 -39.91 -15.54
N ALA A 91 -1.82 -38.85 -16.34
CA ALA A 91 -2.93 -38.68 -17.27
C ALA A 91 -2.54 -39.05 -18.70
N LEU A 92 -3.30 -39.99 -19.28
CA LEU A 92 -3.16 -40.41 -20.67
C LEU A 92 -4.37 -39.93 -21.46
N SER A 93 -4.14 -39.22 -22.56
CA SER A 93 -5.21 -38.59 -23.37
C SER A 93 -6.04 -39.59 -24.17
N ASN A 94 -5.54 -40.82 -24.35
CA ASN A 94 -6.19 -41.92 -25.08
C ASN A 94 -5.90 -43.25 -24.38
N SER A 95 -6.48 -43.45 -23.18
CA SER A 95 -6.56 -44.80 -22.61
C SER A 95 -7.60 -45.57 -23.41
N ALA A 96 -7.17 -46.32 -24.43
CA ALA A 96 -8.04 -47.21 -25.20
C ALA A 96 -8.80 -48.18 -24.27
N GLU A 97 -9.90 -48.74 -24.76
CA GLU A 97 -10.78 -49.74 -24.10
C GLU A 97 -10.09 -51.06 -23.71
N GLU A 98 -8.75 -51.10 -23.66
CA GLU A 98 -7.98 -52.29 -23.29
C GLU A 98 -7.84 -52.41 -21.77
N PRO A 99 -7.99 -53.63 -21.21
CA PRO A 99 -7.96 -53.86 -19.77
C PRO A 99 -6.56 -53.64 -19.16
N TYR A 100 -5.51 -53.74 -19.97
CA TYR A 100 -4.11 -53.54 -19.57
C TYR A 100 -3.39 -52.72 -20.63
N LEU A 101 -2.54 -51.79 -20.18
CA LEU A 101 -1.74 -50.93 -21.02
C LEU A 101 -0.27 -51.34 -20.94
N ASP A 102 0.36 -51.49 -22.09
CA ASP A 102 1.80 -51.68 -22.21
C ASP A 102 2.54 -50.39 -21.82
N LEU A 103 3.42 -50.45 -20.82
CA LEU A 103 4.23 -49.31 -20.40
C LEU A 103 5.19 -48.82 -21.50
N ASP A 104 5.68 -49.70 -22.36
CA ASP A 104 6.57 -49.33 -23.49
C ASP A 104 5.81 -48.58 -24.60
N SER A 105 4.49 -48.71 -24.65
CA SER A 105 3.63 -48.00 -25.63
C SER A 105 3.37 -46.53 -25.27
N ILE A 106 3.66 -46.14 -24.03
CA ILE A 106 3.40 -44.78 -23.52
C ILE A 106 4.56 -43.87 -23.91
N ARG A 107 4.30 -42.98 -24.87
CA ARG A 107 5.28 -41.96 -25.28
C ARG A 107 5.64 -41.06 -24.11
N ASP A 108 6.92 -40.73 -23.97
CA ASP A 108 7.48 -39.87 -22.93
C ASP A 108 7.36 -40.42 -21.48
N LEU A 109 7.14 -41.74 -21.36
CA LEU A 109 7.30 -42.52 -20.12
C LEU A 109 8.48 -43.48 -20.27
N ASN A 110 9.36 -43.51 -19.28
CA ASN A 110 10.39 -44.54 -19.13
C ASN A 110 10.20 -45.23 -17.79
N TYR A 111 10.54 -46.52 -17.70
CA TYR A 111 10.47 -47.25 -16.45
C TYR A 111 11.73 -48.08 -16.18
N ARG A 112 11.98 -48.34 -14.90
CA ARG A 112 13.03 -49.27 -14.43
C ARG A 112 12.48 -50.07 -13.26
N TYR A 113 12.56 -51.39 -13.38
CA TYR A 113 12.21 -52.30 -12.30
C TYR A 113 13.46 -52.63 -11.46
N ASP A 114 13.42 -52.29 -10.17
CA ASP A 114 14.39 -52.74 -9.17
C ASP A 114 13.88 -54.01 -8.48
N VAL A 115 14.47 -55.14 -8.87
CA VAL A 115 14.09 -56.47 -8.35
C VAL A 115 14.40 -56.60 -6.86
N ALA A 116 15.51 -56.03 -6.39
CA ALA A 116 15.97 -56.20 -5.01
C ALA A 116 15.08 -55.44 -4.01
N GLN A 117 14.57 -54.28 -4.43
CA GLN A 117 13.69 -53.44 -3.60
C GLN A 117 12.20 -53.63 -3.91
N GLN A 118 11.84 -54.43 -4.92
CA GLN A 118 10.47 -54.56 -5.43
C GLN A 118 9.86 -53.20 -5.79
N GLN A 119 10.65 -52.35 -6.45
CA GLN A 119 10.24 -50.99 -6.82
C GLN A 119 10.14 -50.82 -8.33
N LEU A 120 9.06 -50.19 -8.77
CA LEU A 120 8.90 -49.71 -10.13
C LEU A 120 9.18 -48.21 -10.17
N HIS A 121 10.31 -47.82 -10.75
CA HIS A 121 10.62 -46.42 -11.00
C HIS A 121 10.00 -46.00 -12.33
N LEU A 122 9.11 -45.02 -12.30
CA LEU A 122 8.51 -44.39 -13.47
C LEU A 122 9.11 -42.98 -13.63
N THR A 123 9.58 -42.65 -14.83
CA THR A 123 10.01 -41.30 -15.19
C THR A 123 9.17 -40.81 -16.36
N VAL A 124 8.32 -39.82 -16.13
CA VAL A 124 7.39 -39.26 -17.12
C VAL A 124 7.66 -37.78 -17.35
N ALA A 125 7.38 -37.31 -18.56
CA ALA A 125 7.40 -35.88 -18.85
C ALA A 125 6.30 -35.11 -18.08
N PRO A 126 6.52 -33.83 -17.73
CA PRO A 126 5.58 -33.04 -16.92
C PRO A 126 4.14 -32.99 -17.46
N HIS A 127 3.97 -32.98 -18.79
CA HIS A 127 2.66 -32.93 -19.43
C HIS A 127 1.79 -34.19 -19.21
N LEU A 128 2.40 -35.30 -18.77
CA LEU A 128 1.69 -36.52 -18.38
C LEU A 128 1.31 -36.51 -16.89
N LEU A 129 1.83 -35.59 -16.08
CA LEU A 129 1.50 -35.51 -14.66
C LEU A 129 0.18 -34.76 -14.46
N ASN A 130 -0.80 -35.42 -13.85
CA ASN A 130 -2.04 -34.83 -13.38
C ASN A 130 -1.98 -34.61 -11.87
N MET A 131 -1.05 -33.74 -11.45
CA MET A 131 -0.88 -33.34 -10.06
C MET A 131 -1.48 -31.95 -9.83
N SER A 132 -2.04 -31.71 -8.65
CA SER A 132 -2.54 -30.39 -8.29
C SER A 132 -1.41 -29.35 -8.32
N LEU A 133 -1.67 -28.16 -8.88
CA LEU A 133 -0.73 -27.05 -8.90
C LEU A 133 -0.16 -26.79 -7.49
N GLN A 134 1.15 -26.98 -7.34
CA GLN A 134 1.82 -26.77 -6.07
C GLN A 134 2.02 -25.28 -5.84
N SER A 135 1.50 -24.72 -4.75
CA SER A 135 1.60 -23.29 -4.46
C SER A 135 2.58 -23.06 -3.32
N TYR A 136 3.71 -22.42 -3.63
CA TYR A 136 4.72 -22.06 -2.66
C TYR A 136 4.60 -20.57 -2.34
N ARG A 137 4.25 -20.28 -1.08
CA ARG A 137 4.20 -18.92 -0.53
C ARG A 137 5.22 -18.82 0.58
N SER A 138 5.87 -17.66 0.71
CA SER A 138 6.53 -17.31 1.97
C SER A 138 5.46 -17.25 3.06
N VAL A 139 5.29 -18.30 3.84
CA VAL A 139 4.39 -18.32 5.01
C VAL A 139 4.88 -17.24 5.97
N ARG A 140 4.06 -16.22 6.20
CA ARG A 140 4.31 -15.23 7.26
C ARG A 140 3.46 -15.58 8.47
N SER A 141 4.10 -15.53 9.63
CA SER A 141 3.49 -15.78 10.93
C SER A 141 2.28 -14.86 11.13
N ARG A 142 1.27 -15.33 11.87
CA ARG A 142 0.17 -14.46 12.29
C ARG A 142 0.75 -13.27 13.05
N THR A 143 0.38 -12.06 12.67
CA THR A 143 0.70 -10.86 13.45
C THR A 143 0.15 -11.06 14.87
N PRO A 144 0.97 -10.89 15.93
CA PRO A 144 0.50 -11.02 17.29
C PRO A 144 -0.64 -10.02 17.55
N ARG A 145 -1.59 -10.42 18.40
CA ARG A 145 -2.69 -9.53 18.78
C ARG A 145 -2.15 -8.37 19.59
N ALA A 146 -2.43 -7.15 19.13
CA ALA A 146 -2.17 -5.96 19.94
C ALA A 146 -3.05 -5.99 21.20
N GLN A 147 -2.47 -5.69 22.35
CA GLN A 147 -3.19 -5.55 23.61
C GLN A 147 -2.71 -4.27 24.27
N ALA A 148 -3.64 -3.48 24.82
CA ALA A 148 -3.35 -2.26 25.55
C ALA A 148 -4.05 -2.29 26.90
N SER A 149 -3.28 -2.17 27.99
CA SER A 149 -3.84 -1.88 29.31
C SER A 149 -4.49 -0.50 29.33
N LEU A 150 -5.36 -0.26 30.32
CA LEU A 150 -5.93 1.06 30.54
C LEU A 150 -4.81 2.10 30.76
N GLY A 151 -4.84 3.15 29.95
CA GLY A 151 -3.87 4.23 30.02
C GLY A 151 -4.41 5.52 29.42
N ALA A 152 -3.63 6.58 29.60
CA ALA A 152 -3.89 7.88 29.05
C ALA A 152 -2.56 8.55 28.69
N LEU A 153 -2.55 9.42 27.69
CA LEU A 153 -1.38 10.23 27.39
C LEU A 153 -1.78 11.65 27.01
N LEU A 154 -0.85 12.58 27.23
CA LEU A 154 -0.92 13.97 26.78
C LEU A 154 0.35 14.27 25.98
N ASN A 155 0.24 14.35 24.66
CA ASN A 155 1.29 14.96 23.84
C ASN A 155 1.13 16.48 23.90
N TYR A 156 2.28 17.16 23.96
CA TYR A 156 2.37 18.61 23.86
C TYR A 156 3.47 18.97 22.87
N ASP A 157 3.22 20.02 22.08
CA ASP A 157 4.20 20.69 21.24
C ASP A 157 3.99 22.19 21.37
N MET A 158 5.03 22.92 21.75
CA MET A 158 5.00 24.34 22.00
C MET A 158 6.07 25.02 21.17
N TYR A 159 5.70 26.11 20.51
CA TYR A 159 6.61 26.96 19.74
C TYR A 159 6.40 28.42 20.15
N MET A 160 7.49 29.10 20.45
CA MET A 160 7.47 30.51 20.82
C MET A 160 8.47 31.29 19.98
N THR A 161 8.09 32.48 19.51
CA THR A 161 8.99 33.47 18.92
C THR A 161 8.97 34.73 19.77
N LEU A 162 10.14 35.35 19.94
CA LEU A 162 10.33 36.64 20.60
C LEU A 162 11.11 37.56 19.65
N ASP A 163 10.57 38.74 19.34
CA ASP A 163 11.27 39.71 18.51
C ASP A 163 12.17 40.67 19.33
N GLU A 164 12.96 41.49 18.63
CA GLU A 164 13.83 42.51 19.23
C GLU A 164 13.11 43.58 20.08
N ARG A 165 11.78 43.72 19.92
CA ARG A 165 10.94 44.65 20.70
C ARG A 165 10.36 44.00 21.94
N GLY A 166 10.59 42.69 22.12
CA GLY A 166 10.01 41.89 23.19
C GLY A 166 8.57 41.46 22.92
N GLU A 167 8.07 41.62 21.70
CA GLU A 167 6.79 41.05 21.29
C GLU A 167 6.94 39.53 21.12
N TYR A 168 5.96 38.78 21.59
CA TYR A 168 5.97 37.32 21.51
C TYR A 168 4.75 36.77 20.76
N ASP A 169 4.97 35.64 20.10
CA ASP A 169 3.94 34.76 19.53
C ASP A 169 4.20 33.35 20.07
N LEU A 170 3.18 32.76 20.71
CA LEU A 170 3.18 31.43 21.26
C LEU A 170 2.09 30.60 20.59
N ALA A 171 2.48 29.46 20.04
CA ALA A 171 1.56 28.41 19.59
C ALA A 171 1.84 27.13 20.38
N ALA A 172 0.80 26.51 20.93
CA ALA A 172 0.93 25.22 21.62
C ALA A 172 -0.19 24.26 21.19
N SER A 173 0.18 23.06 20.75
CA SER A 173 -0.76 21.99 20.48
C SER A 173 -0.81 20.98 21.62
N SER A 174 -1.99 20.38 21.81
CA SER A 174 -2.22 19.32 22.80
C SER A 174 -2.96 18.17 22.15
N ALA A 175 -2.53 16.93 22.37
CA ALA A 175 -3.29 15.74 22.03
C ALA A 175 -3.45 14.85 23.27
N MET A 176 -4.67 14.78 23.79
CA MET A 176 -5.04 13.95 24.92
C MET A 176 -5.64 12.65 24.41
N ARG A 177 -5.11 11.50 24.83
CA ARG A 177 -5.68 10.19 24.52
C ARG A 177 -5.96 9.41 25.79
N ALA A 178 -7.05 8.67 25.81
CA ALA A 178 -7.33 7.62 26.78
C ALA A 178 -7.62 6.34 26.01
N PHE A 179 -7.04 5.22 26.43
CA PHE A 179 -7.14 3.96 25.71
C PHE A 179 -7.29 2.77 26.67
N VAL A 180 -7.99 1.76 26.19
CA VAL A 180 -8.14 0.45 26.85
C VAL A 180 -8.50 -0.58 25.80
N ASP A 181 -7.80 -1.72 25.80
CA ASP A 181 -7.93 -2.78 24.80
C ASP A 181 -7.88 -2.20 23.37
N ASN A 182 -8.99 -2.27 22.65
CA ASN A 182 -9.12 -1.85 21.27
C ASN A 182 -9.83 -0.50 21.12
N HIS A 183 -10.00 0.24 22.22
CA HIS A 183 -10.70 1.52 22.27
C HIS A 183 -9.72 2.65 22.54
N VAL A 184 -9.86 3.75 21.80
CA VAL A 184 -9.11 4.99 22.00
C VAL A 184 -10.07 6.17 21.92
N VAL A 185 -10.02 7.07 22.90
CA VAL A 185 -10.65 8.39 22.82
C VAL A 185 -9.54 9.41 22.69
N GLU A 186 -9.62 10.26 21.68
CA GLU A 186 -8.65 11.33 21.43
C GLU A 186 -9.34 12.69 21.36
N ASN A 187 -8.71 13.70 21.96
CA ASN A 187 -9.05 15.10 21.83
C ASN A 187 -7.79 15.89 21.48
N THR A 188 -7.86 16.69 20.41
CA THR A 188 -6.78 17.57 20.00
C THR A 188 -7.19 19.04 20.11
N GLY A 189 -6.23 19.91 20.37
CA GLY A 189 -6.46 21.34 20.56
C GLY A 189 -5.23 22.17 20.24
N LEU A 190 -5.47 23.47 19.99
CA LEU A 190 -4.45 24.45 19.67
C LEU A 190 -4.68 25.72 20.50
N LEU A 191 -3.66 26.11 21.25
CA LEU A 191 -3.57 27.37 21.95
C LEU A 191 -2.72 28.34 21.10
N ARG A 192 -3.20 29.56 20.93
CA ARG A 192 -2.41 30.68 20.38
C ARG A 192 -2.49 31.85 21.34
N ALA A 193 -1.35 32.47 21.60
CA ALA A 193 -1.24 33.67 22.43
C ALA A 193 -0.18 34.60 21.82
N ALA A 194 -0.46 35.91 21.76
CA ALA A 194 0.47 36.88 21.18
C ALA A 194 0.38 38.22 21.92
N SER A 195 1.51 38.90 22.10
CA SER A 195 1.56 40.17 22.84
C SER A 195 0.85 41.34 22.15
N SER A 196 0.70 41.30 20.82
CA SER A 196 0.11 42.37 20.00
C SER A 196 -1.30 42.05 19.49
N GLY A 197 -1.92 40.96 19.96
CA GLY A 197 -3.26 40.51 19.55
C GLY A 197 -4.25 40.40 20.72
N ASP A 198 -5.54 40.64 20.44
CA ASP A 198 -6.60 40.76 21.45
C ASP A 198 -7.28 39.42 21.82
N ASN A 199 -6.78 38.27 21.35
CA ASN A 199 -7.42 36.97 21.58
C ASN A 199 -6.41 35.84 21.78
N ASP A 200 -5.94 35.71 23.02
CA ASP A 200 -5.49 34.40 23.52
C ASP A 200 -6.64 33.42 23.33
N SER A 201 -6.45 32.41 22.49
CA SER A 201 -7.53 31.51 22.12
C SER A 201 -7.08 30.06 22.16
N TYR A 202 -7.85 29.26 22.89
CA TYR A 202 -7.81 27.82 22.79
C TYR A 202 -8.89 27.35 21.82
N THR A 203 -8.48 26.69 20.76
CA THR A 203 -9.37 26.11 19.75
C THR A 203 -9.31 24.59 19.81
N ARG A 204 -10.45 23.95 20.05
CA ARG A 204 -10.59 22.50 19.95
C ARG A 204 -10.54 22.10 18.46
N LEU A 205 -9.70 21.13 18.14
CA LEU A 205 -9.50 20.62 16.79
C LEU A 205 -10.43 19.41 16.53
N ASP A 206 -9.94 18.19 16.79
CA ASP A 206 -10.68 16.95 16.57
C ASP A 206 -11.01 16.28 17.91
N THR A 207 -12.16 15.61 18.00
CA THR A 207 -12.54 14.80 19.16
C THR A 207 -13.27 13.57 18.70
N HIS A 208 -12.70 12.39 18.97
CA HIS A 208 -13.27 11.15 18.47
C HIS A 208 -12.97 9.96 19.37
N TRP A 209 -13.85 8.99 19.31
CA TRP A 209 -13.65 7.64 19.82
C TRP A 209 -13.41 6.70 18.65
N THR A 210 -12.44 5.80 18.79
CA THR A 210 -12.08 4.79 17.81
C THR A 210 -12.13 3.41 18.45
N TRP A 211 -12.74 2.45 17.76
CA TRP A 211 -12.65 1.02 18.04
C TRP A 211 -12.08 0.27 16.84
N SER A 212 -11.18 -0.69 17.07
CA SER A 212 -10.57 -1.48 15.99
C SER A 212 -10.62 -2.99 16.22
N SER A 213 -10.89 -3.77 15.17
CA SER A 213 -10.79 -5.24 15.15
C SER A 213 -9.67 -5.66 14.21
N GLN A 214 -8.61 -6.25 14.75
CA GLN A 214 -7.48 -6.77 13.97
C GLN A 214 -7.88 -8.02 13.16
N ASP A 215 -8.76 -8.86 13.69
CA ASP A 215 -9.22 -10.08 13.02
C ASP A 215 -10.10 -9.74 11.82
N ASP A 216 -11.02 -8.80 12.00
CA ASP A 216 -11.93 -8.38 10.95
C ASP A 216 -11.36 -7.25 10.09
N LEU A 217 -10.18 -6.71 10.39
CA LEU A 217 -9.55 -5.56 9.72
C LEU A 217 -10.51 -4.36 9.62
N LEU A 218 -11.17 -4.02 10.72
CA LEU A 218 -12.24 -3.03 10.76
C LEU A 218 -11.92 -1.93 11.77
N THR A 219 -12.21 -0.68 11.42
CA THR A 219 -12.16 0.44 12.36
C THR A 219 -13.47 1.20 12.31
N VAL A 220 -14.02 1.47 13.49
CA VAL A 220 -15.17 2.35 13.71
C VAL A 220 -14.69 3.60 14.43
N THR A 221 -15.04 4.77 13.91
CA THR A 221 -14.74 6.05 14.57
C THR A 221 -16.02 6.85 14.74
N ALA A 222 -16.24 7.45 15.90
CA ALA A 222 -17.36 8.34 16.18
C ALA A 222 -16.86 9.66 16.78
N GLY A 223 -17.33 10.79 16.27
CA GLY A 223 -16.84 12.14 16.59
C GLY A 223 -16.36 12.86 15.34
N ASP A 224 -15.30 13.65 15.44
CA ASP A 224 -14.66 14.26 14.27
C ASP A 224 -13.91 13.20 13.44
N VAL A 225 -14.30 13.04 12.18
CA VAL A 225 -13.75 12.09 11.23
C VAL A 225 -13.39 12.78 9.93
N ILE A 226 -12.47 12.18 9.18
CA ILE A 226 -12.17 12.55 7.80
C ILE A 226 -12.74 11.45 6.92
N SER A 227 -13.60 11.79 5.97
CA SER A 227 -14.18 10.83 5.06
C SER A 227 -13.08 10.11 4.26
N GLY A 228 -13.26 8.82 4.01
CA GLY A 228 -12.44 8.11 3.06
C GLY A 228 -12.61 8.68 1.66
N GLY A 229 -11.66 8.39 0.79
CA GLY A 229 -11.66 8.92 -0.57
C GLY A 229 -10.86 8.08 -1.53
N LEU A 230 -11.14 8.29 -2.80
CA LEU A 230 -10.44 7.72 -3.94
C LEU A 230 -9.53 8.79 -4.55
N SER A 231 -8.67 8.38 -5.47
CA SER A 231 -7.77 9.31 -6.16
C SER A 231 -8.48 10.45 -6.91
N TRP A 232 -9.77 10.29 -7.20
CA TRP A 232 -10.61 11.21 -7.95
C TRP A 232 -11.74 11.84 -7.12
N THR A 233 -11.75 11.63 -5.79
CA THR A 233 -12.70 12.27 -4.86
C THR A 233 -11.95 13.15 -3.86
N ARG A 234 -12.68 13.98 -3.10
CA ARG A 234 -12.09 14.86 -2.09
C ARG A 234 -12.55 14.44 -0.70
N ALA A 235 -11.60 14.35 0.22
CA ALA A 235 -11.90 14.08 1.62
C ALA A 235 -12.58 15.29 2.28
N THR A 236 -13.58 15.02 3.13
CA THR A 236 -14.32 16.04 3.89
C THR A 236 -14.23 15.73 5.38
N ARG A 237 -14.01 16.76 6.21
CA ARG A 237 -14.08 16.64 7.67
C ARG A 237 -15.53 16.69 8.12
N LEU A 238 -15.94 15.71 8.93
CA LEU A 238 -17.32 15.54 9.41
C LEU A 238 -17.31 15.36 10.94
N GLY A 239 -18.34 15.84 11.62
CA GLY A 239 -18.72 15.35 12.94
C GLY A 239 -19.78 14.26 12.77
N GLY A 240 -19.46 13.00 13.08
CA GLY A 240 -20.36 11.87 12.81
C GLY A 240 -19.75 10.51 13.12
N VAL A 241 -20.07 9.52 12.28
CA VAL A 241 -19.58 8.14 12.41
C VAL A 241 -18.95 7.69 11.10
N GLN A 242 -17.82 6.99 11.19
CA GLN A 242 -17.14 6.32 10.09
C GLN A 242 -16.97 4.83 10.40
N LEU A 243 -17.28 4.00 9.43
CA LEU A 243 -16.95 2.57 9.39
C LEU A 243 -16.02 2.33 8.21
N ARG A 244 -14.82 1.79 8.45
CA ARG A 244 -13.86 1.55 7.37
C ARG A 244 -13.13 0.22 7.49
N ARG A 245 -12.75 -0.32 6.34
CA ARG A 245 -11.68 -1.31 6.22
C ARG A 245 -10.36 -0.67 6.64
N ASN A 246 -9.61 -1.34 7.50
CA ASN A 246 -8.30 -0.85 7.95
C ASN A 246 -7.25 -1.97 7.88
N PHE A 247 -6.54 -2.02 6.75
CA PHE A 247 -5.45 -2.99 6.55
C PHE A 247 -4.22 -2.68 7.40
N ALA A 248 -4.06 -1.47 7.94
CA ALA A 248 -2.93 -1.11 8.80
C ALA A 248 -2.94 -1.86 10.14
N LEU A 249 -4.08 -2.45 10.54
CA LEU A 249 -4.17 -3.33 11.72
C LEU A 249 -3.36 -4.62 11.57
N GLN A 250 -3.03 -5.03 10.33
CA GLN A 250 -2.10 -6.13 10.04
C GLN A 250 -1.03 -5.65 9.06
N PRO A 251 0.07 -5.05 9.54
CA PRO A 251 1.12 -4.48 8.69
C PRO A 251 1.78 -5.51 7.75
N GLU A 252 1.73 -6.80 8.10
CA GLU A 252 2.27 -7.88 7.29
C GLU A 252 1.33 -8.35 6.17
N LEU A 253 0.07 -7.87 6.16
CA LEU A 253 -0.90 -8.19 5.14
C LEU A 253 -0.51 -7.51 3.82
N VAL A 254 -0.25 -8.33 2.80
CA VAL A 254 -0.04 -7.83 1.45
C VAL A 254 -1.39 -7.54 0.81
N THR A 255 -1.69 -6.27 0.56
CA THR A 255 -2.94 -5.85 -0.08
C THR A 255 -2.83 -5.71 -1.58
N GLN A 256 -1.61 -5.60 -2.12
CA GLN A 256 -1.37 -5.47 -3.56
C GLN A 256 -1.25 -6.85 -4.24
N PRO A 257 -1.57 -6.95 -5.54
CA PRO A 257 -1.34 -8.17 -6.30
C PRO A 257 0.12 -8.61 -6.25
N LEU A 258 0.34 -9.88 -5.97
CA LEU A 258 1.66 -10.50 -6.02
C LEU A 258 1.91 -11.07 -7.41
N PRO A 259 3.08 -10.82 -8.03
CA PRO A 259 3.51 -11.57 -9.20
C PRO A 259 3.56 -13.06 -8.87
N ALA A 260 2.85 -13.84 -9.67
CA ALA A 260 2.88 -15.29 -9.63
C ALA A 260 3.77 -15.79 -10.78
N PHE A 261 4.74 -16.63 -10.44
CA PHE A 261 5.63 -17.27 -11.40
C PHE A 261 5.29 -18.74 -11.49
N PHE A 262 4.98 -19.21 -12.70
CA PHE A 262 4.57 -20.57 -12.98
C PHE A 262 5.70 -21.32 -13.68
N GLY A 263 5.89 -22.58 -13.33
CA GLY A 263 6.84 -23.46 -13.98
C GLY A 263 6.43 -24.92 -13.84
N GLU A 264 7.19 -25.78 -14.53
CA GLU A 264 7.01 -27.24 -14.48
C GLU A 264 8.34 -27.91 -14.21
N ALA A 265 8.34 -28.94 -13.37
CA ALA A 265 9.50 -29.76 -13.06
C ALA A 265 9.22 -31.22 -13.40
N ALA A 266 10.12 -31.87 -14.11
CA ALA A 266 10.03 -33.31 -14.37
C ALA A 266 10.58 -34.14 -13.20
N LEU A 267 11.47 -33.57 -12.39
CA LEU A 267 12.14 -34.23 -11.28
C LEU A 267 12.14 -33.29 -10.05
N PRO A 268 12.34 -33.81 -8.83
CA PRO A 268 12.58 -32.99 -7.65
C PRO A 268 13.72 -32.03 -7.96
N SER A 269 13.42 -30.74 -7.84
CA SER A 269 14.32 -29.68 -8.27
C SER A 269 14.38 -28.60 -7.20
N GLN A 270 15.56 -28.02 -7.01
CA GLN A 270 15.71 -26.80 -6.24
C GLN A 270 15.34 -25.61 -7.12
N VAL A 271 14.46 -24.75 -6.63
CA VAL A 271 14.06 -23.52 -7.29
C VAL A 271 14.60 -22.31 -6.54
N GLU A 272 15.28 -21.44 -7.27
CA GLU A 272 15.66 -20.12 -6.80
C GLU A 272 14.98 -19.05 -7.65
N LEU A 273 14.32 -18.09 -7.00
CA LEU A 273 13.72 -16.94 -7.67
C LEU A 273 14.57 -15.70 -7.40
N TYR A 274 15.01 -15.04 -8.46
CA TYR A 274 15.71 -13.76 -8.41
C TYR A 274 14.81 -12.67 -8.98
N VAL A 275 14.69 -11.53 -8.30
CA VAL A 275 14.01 -10.34 -8.80
C VAL A 275 15.02 -9.20 -8.77
N GLU A 276 15.29 -8.58 -9.92
CA GLU A 276 16.31 -7.53 -10.07
C GLU A 276 17.68 -7.96 -9.49
N GLY A 277 18.05 -9.22 -9.69
CA GLY A 277 19.30 -9.81 -9.21
C GLY A 277 19.35 -10.15 -7.71
N GLN A 278 18.28 -9.90 -6.95
CA GLN A 278 18.18 -10.30 -5.54
C GLN A 278 17.38 -11.59 -5.39
N ARG A 279 17.90 -12.57 -4.65
CA ARG A 279 17.21 -13.85 -4.39
C ARG A 279 16.02 -13.63 -3.45
N GLN A 280 14.81 -13.84 -3.96
CA GLN A 280 13.54 -13.66 -3.24
C GLN A 280 12.99 -14.97 -2.66
N TYR A 281 13.29 -16.12 -3.28
CA TYR A 281 12.86 -17.43 -2.81
C TYR A 281 13.93 -18.48 -3.07
N ASN A 282 14.01 -19.46 -2.17
CA ASN A 282 14.79 -20.69 -2.33
C ASN A 282 14.03 -21.82 -1.66
N GLY A 283 13.78 -22.91 -2.38
CA GLY A 283 13.12 -24.10 -1.86
C GLY A 283 13.16 -25.27 -2.83
N GLU A 284 12.59 -26.40 -2.44
CA GLU A 284 12.46 -27.59 -3.28
C GLU A 284 11.05 -27.68 -3.86
N VAL A 285 10.93 -27.98 -5.15
CA VAL A 285 9.67 -28.25 -5.84
C VAL A 285 9.60 -29.73 -6.20
N LEU A 286 8.43 -30.32 -5.99
CA LEU A 286 8.18 -31.70 -6.42
C LEU A 286 7.86 -31.71 -7.92
N PRO A 287 7.96 -32.88 -8.59
CA PRO A 287 7.55 -33.02 -9.98
C PRO A 287 6.11 -32.54 -10.23
N GLY A 288 5.88 -31.91 -11.39
CA GLY A 288 4.60 -31.32 -11.79
C GLY A 288 4.65 -29.81 -11.94
N ALA A 289 3.48 -29.20 -12.13
CA ALA A 289 3.33 -27.76 -12.21
C ALA A 289 3.38 -27.11 -10.82
N TYR A 290 4.11 -26.01 -10.70
CA TYR A 290 4.23 -25.23 -9.47
C TYR A 290 4.05 -23.72 -9.73
N ARG A 291 3.66 -23.00 -8.68
CA ARG A 291 3.51 -21.54 -8.64
C ARG A 291 4.25 -20.98 -7.43
N ILE A 292 5.04 -19.93 -7.64
CA ILE A 292 5.73 -19.18 -6.60
C ILE A 292 5.20 -17.75 -6.60
N ASP A 293 4.69 -17.30 -5.46
CA ASP A 293 4.25 -15.90 -5.25
C ASP A 293 5.37 -15.12 -4.55
N SER A 294 5.79 -13.96 -5.07
CA SER A 294 6.86 -13.15 -4.45
C SER A 294 6.42 -11.72 -4.14
N THR A 295 6.81 -11.17 -2.98
CA THR A 295 6.55 -9.76 -2.61
C THR A 295 7.51 -8.82 -3.35
N PRO A 296 7.03 -7.95 -4.25
CA PRO A 296 7.90 -7.02 -4.97
C PRO A 296 8.53 -6.02 -4.00
N THR A 297 9.86 -5.91 -4.01
CA THR A 297 10.59 -4.90 -3.23
C THR A 297 10.59 -3.52 -3.91
N VAL A 298 10.26 -3.48 -5.21
CA VAL A 298 10.29 -2.27 -6.05
C VAL A 298 8.98 -2.19 -6.84
N SER A 299 8.46 -0.97 -7.00
CA SER A 299 7.28 -0.68 -7.84
C SER A 299 7.70 -0.35 -9.27
N GLY A 300 6.89 -0.72 -10.27
CA GLY A 300 7.18 -0.50 -11.68
C GLY A 300 7.35 -1.80 -12.48
N LEU A 301 7.88 -1.66 -13.71
CA LEU A 301 8.23 -2.78 -14.56
C LEU A 301 9.54 -3.39 -14.09
N SER A 302 9.49 -4.65 -13.68
CA SER A 302 10.63 -5.41 -13.17
C SER A 302 10.79 -6.74 -13.89
N GLN A 303 12.00 -7.28 -13.83
CA GLN A 303 12.33 -8.60 -14.35
C GLN A 303 12.60 -9.56 -13.18
N ALA A 304 12.03 -10.75 -13.27
CA ALA A 304 12.38 -11.89 -12.45
C ALA A 304 13.06 -12.97 -13.30
N GLN A 305 13.96 -13.70 -12.67
CA GLN A 305 14.61 -14.87 -13.23
C GLN A 305 14.42 -16.03 -12.27
N MET A 306 13.87 -17.14 -12.78
CA MET A 306 13.72 -18.37 -12.03
C MET A 306 14.78 -19.36 -12.49
N VAL A 307 15.58 -19.86 -11.56
CA VAL A 307 16.61 -20.86 -11.80
C VAL A 307 16.18 -22.17 -11.16
N LEU A 308 15.94 -23.18 -11.99
CA LEU A 308 15.60 -24.53 -11.58
C LEU A 308 16.84 -25.41 -11.70
N THR A 309 17.24 -26.03 -10.59
CA THR A 309 18.34 -27.00 -10.56
C THR A 309 17.77 -28.38 -10.26
N ASP A 310 17.82 -29.29 -11.22
CA ASP A 310 17.34 -30.66 -10.99
C ASP A 310 18.29 -31.48 -10.09
N ALA A 311 17.85 -32.65 -9.66
CA ALA A 311 18.65 -33.57 -8.87
C ALA A 311 19.97 -34.03 -9.54
N LEU A 312 20.13 -33.82 -10.85
CA LEU A 312 21.34 -34.13 -11.62
C LEU A 312 22.28 -32.91 -11.76
N GLY A 313 21.91 -31.77 -11.18
CA GLY A 313 22.68 -30.52 -11.22
C GLY A 313 22.50 -29.72 -12.51
N ARG A 314 21.52 -30.05 -13.36
CA ARG A 314 21.22 -29.29 -14.57
C ARG A 314 20.39 -28.06 -14.22
N THR A 315 20.82 -26.90 -14.70
CA THR A 315 20.13 -25.63 -14.46
C THR A 315 19.29 -25.22 -15.67
N THR A 316 18.03 -24.87 -15.42
CA THR A 316 17.12 -24.27 -16.40
C THR A 316 16.73 -22.89 -15.90
N VAL A 317 16.84 -21.88 -16.77
CA VAL A 317 16.57 -20.49 -16.42
C VAL A 317 15.35 -19.99 -17.19
N GLN A 318 14.38 -19.41 -16.49
CA GLN A 318 13.18 -18.80 -17.08
C GLN A 318 13.07 -17.33 -16.67
N ASP A 319 12.91 -16.45 -17.64
CA ASP A 319 12.78 -15.01 -17.42
C ASP A 319 11.31 -14.56 -17.48
N PHE A 320 10.88 -13.79 -16.49
CA PHE A 320 9.55 -13.23 -16.38
C PHE A 320 9.62 -11.71 -16.29
N SER A 321 8.70 -11.02 -16.97
CA SER A 321 8.53 -9.57 -16.81
C SER A 321 7.17 -9.30 -16.17
N PHE A 322 7.14 -8.46 -15.14
CA PHE A 322 5.91 -8.11 -14.43
C PHE A 322 5.89 -6.63 -14.05
N TYR A 323 4.69 -6.07 -13.91
CA TYR A 323 4.49 -4.71 -13.39
C TYR A 323 3.81 -4.77 -12.03
N SER A 324 4.45 -4.22 -10.99
CA SER A 324 3.88 -4.14 -9.65
C SER A 324 3.49 -2.70 -9.31
N SER A 325 2.30 -2.51 -8.74
CA SER A 325 1.87 -1.22 -8.20
C SER A 325 1.09 -1.38 -6.90
N PRO A 326 1.46 -0.63 -5.83
CA PRO A 326 0.72 -0.63 -4.57
C PRO A 326 -0.66 0.00 -4.66
N ARG A 327 -1.02 0.60 -5.81
CA ARG A 327 -2.34 1.17 -6.07
C ARG A 327 -3.38 0.12 -6.47
N LEU A 328 -2.96 -1.05 -6.96
CA LEU A 328 -3.88 -2.15 -7.22
C LEU A 328 -4.18 -2.90 -5.93
N LEU A 329 -5.40 -3.43 -5.84
CA LEU A 329 -5.85 -4.29 -4.76
C LEU A 329 -5.83 -5.75 -5.26
N GLN A 330 -5.28 -6.66 -4.46
CA GLN A 330 -5.20 -8.09 -4.78
C GLN A 330 -6.59 -8.66 -5.07
N LYS A 331 -6.67 -9.66 -5.96
CA LYS A 331 -7.92 -10.34 -6.26
C LYS A 331 -8.65 -10.79 -4.99
N GLY A 332 -9.92 -10.41 -4.86
CA GLY A 332 -10.81 -10.80 -3.76
C GLY A 332 -10.75 -9.88 -2.53
N LEU A 333 -9.76 -8.97 -2.44
CA LEU A 333 -9.75 -7.97 -1.37
C LEU A 333 -10.70 -6.81 -1.68
N SER A 334 -11.32 -6.28 -0.62
CA SER A 334 -12.22 -5.14 -0.68
C SER A 334 -11.84 -4.11 0.38
N ASP A 335 -11.64 -2.87 -0.08
CA ASP A 335 -11.36 -1.68 0.72
C ASP A 335 -12.58 -0.76 0.68
N PHE A 336 -13.12 -0.38 1.82
CA PHE A 336 -14.32 0.43 1.86
C PHE A 336 -14.31 1.41 3.02
N SER A 337 -15.04 2.51 2.84
CA SER A 337 -15.33 3.47 3.90
C SER A 337 -16.77 3.94 3.77
N LEU A 338 -17.47 4.03 4.89
CA LEU A 338 -18.84 4.52 5.00
C LEU A 338 -18.86 5.60 6.07
N GLU A 339 -19.44 6.75 5.76
CA GLU A 339 -19.51 7.87 6.69
C GLU A 339 -20.89 8.52 6.68
N ALA A 340 -21.32 8.98 7.85
CA ALA A 340 -22.50 9.82 7.99
C ALA A 340 -22.27 10.83 9.11
N GLY A 341 -22.60 12.10 8.89
CA GLY A 341 -22.36 13.17 9.85
C GLY A 341 -22.65 14.55 9.31
N ASN A 342 -22.14 15.57 9.97
CA ASN A 342 -22.33 16.97 9.62
C ASN A 342 -20.98 17.58 9.25
N VAL A 343 -20.91 18.36 8.16
CA VAL A 343 -19.64 18.93 7.69
C VAL A 343 -19.05 19.87 8.74
N ARG A 344 -17.79 19.64 9.10
CA ARG A 344 -17.03 20.49 10.03
C ARG A 344 -16.61 21.77 9.31
N GLN A 345 -17.06 22.91 9.80
CA GLN A 345 -16.76 24.23 9.25
C GLN A 345 -15.74 24.97 10.14
N LEU A 346 -15.01 25.93 9.55
CA LEU A 346 -14.07 26.80 10.27
C LEU A 346 -13.10 26.04 11.20
N TYR A 347 -12.55 24.93 10.69
CA TYR A 347 -11.59 24.11 11.42
C TYR A 347 -10.34 24.93 11.81
N GLY A 348 -9.90 24.81 13.06
CA GLY A 348 -8.77 25.58 13.59
C GLY A 348 -9.06 27.05 13.94
N THR A 349 -10.33 27.47 13.83
CA THR A 349 -10.82 28.79 14.29
C THR A 349 -12.01 28.66 15.25
N ASP A 350 -13.09 27.97 14.88
CA ASP A 350 -14.26 27.78 15.73
C ASP A 350 -14.38 26.33 16.23
N SER A 351 -14.40 26.10 17.53
CA SER A 351 -14.36 24.76 18.16
C SER A 351 -15.53 23.83 17.80
N PHE A 352 -16.75 24.32 17.56
CA PHE A 352 -17.96 23.48 17.41
C PHE A 352 -18.85 23.87 16.23
N ARG A 353 -18.27 24.50 15.20
CA ARG A 353 -19.04 24.85 14.01
C ARG A 353 -19.19 23.64 13.09
N TYR A 354 -20.42 23.14 13.00
CA TYR A 354 -20.84 22.10 12.06
C TYR A 354 -22.03 22.62 11.28
N ARG A 355 -22.13 22.16 10.04
CA ARG A 355 -23.28 22.45 9.19
C ARG A 355 -24.50 21.66 9.64
N ASP A 356 -25.70 22.22 9.58
CA ASP A 356 -26.92 21.54 10.05
C ASP A 356 -27.36 20.36 9.16
N GLN A 357 -27.03 20.41 7.86
CA GLN A 357 -27.39 19.35 6.91
C GLN A 357 -26.52 18.10 7.14
N LEU A 358 -27.21 16.97 7.37
CA LEU A 358 -26.61 15.65 7.41
C LEU A 358 -26.08 15.29 6.01
N VAL A 359 -24.85 14.79 5.99
CA VAL A 359 -24.20 14.21 4.82
C VAL A 359 -23.94 12.74 5.01
N ALA A 360 -23.88 12.01 3.91
CA ALA A 360 -23.37 10.66 3.87
C ALA A 360 -22.42 10.46 2.69
N SER A 361 -21.40 9.63 2.88
CA SER A 361 -20.51 9.18 1.82
C SER A 361 -20.20 7.70 1.94
N ALA A 362 -19.91 7.07 0.81
CA ALA A 362 -19.47 5.69 0.73
C ALA A 362 -18.44 5.54 -0.38
N SER A 363 -17.30 4.96 -0.06
CA SER A 363 -16.25 4.59 -1.02
C SER A 363 -16.04 3.09 -0.98
N LEU A 364 -15.83 2.47 -2.14
CA LEU A 364 -15.51 1.05 -2.27
C LEU A 364 -14.47 0.85 -3.37
N ARG A 365 -13.45 0.04 -3.08
CA ARG A 365 -12.47 -0.48 -4.01
C ARG A 365 -12.47 -1.99 -3.90
N ASN A 366 -12.48 -2.68 -5.03
CA ASN A 366 -12.49 -4.14 -5.07
C ASN A 366 -11.50 -4.65 -6.12
N GLY A 367 -10.60 -5.54 -5.70
CA GLY A 367 -9.70 -6.25 -6.62
C GLY A 367 -10.46 -7.35 -7.35
N LEU A 368 -10.97 -7.08 -8.55
CA LEU A 368 -11.64 -8.10 -9.37
C LEU A 368 -10.66 -9.16 -9.89
N SER A 369 -9.46 -8.73 -10.23
CA SER A 369 -8.33 -9.58 -10.59
C SER A 369 -7.02 -8.95 -10.10
N ASP A 370 -5.93 -9.70 -10.19
CA ASP A 370 -4.58 -9.21 -9.88
C ASP A 370 -4.08 -8.12 -10.86
N THR A 371 -4.87 -7.81 -11.89
CA THR A 371 -4.59 -6.78 -12.91
C THR A 371 -5.68 -5.72 -13.01
N LEU A 372 -6.79 -5.83 -12.27
CA LEU A 372 -7.94 -4.92 -12.35
C LEU A 372 -8.54 -4.69 -10.95
N THR A 373 -8.54 -3.42 -10.53
CA THR A 373 -9.26 -2.93 -9.36
C THR A 373 -10.35 -1.99 -9.80
N LEU A 374 -11.60 -2.25 -9.38
CA LEU A 374 -12.70 -1.31 -9.57
C LEU A 374 -12.85 -0.42 -8.35
N GLU A 375 -13.27 0.80 -8.59
CA GLU A 375 -13.55 1.80 -7.56
C GLU A 375 -14.93 2.40 -7.78
N SER A 376 -15.59 2.77 -6.69
CA SER A 376 -16.87 3.47 -6.73
C SER A 376 -16.99 4.40 -5.53
N HIS A 377 -17.68 5.51 -5.73
CA HIS A 377 -17.94 6.47 -4.68
C HIS A 377 -19.31 7.08 -4.87
N VAL A 378 -20.00 7.31 -3.77
CA VAL A 378 -21.24 8.08 -3.71
C VAL A 378 -21.19 8.98 -2.50
N GLU A 379 -21.73 10.18 -2.65
CA GLU A 379 -21.82 11.16 -1.58
C GLU A 379 -23.03 12.08 -1.80
N GLY A 380 -23.60 12.60 -0.72
CA GLY A 380 -24.65 13.60 -0.83
C GLY A 380 -25.16 14.16 0.48
N ASP A 381 -25.96 15.21 0.35
CA ASP A 381 -26.84 15.79 1.35
C ASP A 381 -28.27 15.93 0.79
N ASP A 382 -29.11 16.75 1.42
CA ASP A 382 -30.47 17.04 1.00
C ASP A 382 -30.57 17.84 -0.31
N GLN A 383 -29.48 18.45 -0.79
CA GLN A 383 -29.45 19.37 -1.93
C GLN A 383 -28.47 18.98 -3.03
N LEU A 384 -27.54 18.06 -2.74
CA LEU A 384 -26.51 17.57 -3.64
C LEU A 384 -26.44 16.06 -3.58
N ALA A 385 -26.41 15.41 -4.74
CA ALA A 385 -25.99 14.03 -4.87
C ALA A 385 -24.87 13.94 -5.90
N ALA A 386 -23.77 13.27 -5.55
CA ALA A 386 -22.67 12.98 -6.45
C ALA A 386 -22.29 11.50 -6.36
N GLY A 387 -21.83 10.95 -7.47
CA GLY A 387 -21.40 9.57 -7.53
C GLY A 387 -20.58 9.27 -8.77
N GLY A 388 -19.74 8.26 -8.69
CA GLY A 388 -18.85 7.89 -9.76
C GLY A 388 -18.32 6.48 -9.65
N VAL A 389 -17.68 6.06 -10.74
CA VAL A 389 -16.99 4.78 -10.85
C VAL A 389 -15.62 5.00 -11.47
N GLY A 390 -14.66 4.20 -11.03
CA GLY A 390 -13.30 4.21 -11.54
C GLY A 390 -12.75 2.80 -11.70
N ALA A 391 -11.65 2.70 -12.43
CA ALA A 391 -10.90 1.46 -12.57
C ALA A 391 -9.41 1.77 -12.64
N LEU A 392 -8.63 0.88 -12.04
CA LEU A 392 -7.18 0.81 -12.19
C LEU A 392 -6.86 -0.54 -12.80
N PHE A 393 -6.04 -0.56 -13.83
CA PHE A 393 -5.64 -1.80 -14.47
C PHE A 393 -4.23 -1.75 -15.01
N THR A 394 -3.58 -2.91 -15.06
CA THR A 394 -2.29 -3.11 -15.69
C THR A 394 -2.44 -3.94 -16.96
N LEU A 395 -1.68 -3.58 -18.00
CA LEU A 395 -1.61 -4.32 -19.26
C LEU A 395 -0.20 -4.89 -19.43
N GLY A 396 0.07 -6.00 -18.74
CA GLY A 396 1.40 -6.62 -18.74
C GLY A 396 2.49 -5.63 -18.32
N GLY A 397 3.51 -5.46 -19.16
CA GLY A 397 4.61 -4.51 -18.92
C GLY A 397 4.33 -3.06 -19.35
N ALA A 398 3.13 -2.75 -19.83
CA ALA A 398 2.79 -1.41 -20.33
C ALA A 398 2.52 -0.39 -19.23
N GLY A 399 2.51 -0.78 -17.96
CA GLY A 399 2.29 0.13 -16.83
C GLY A 399 0.88 0.06 -16.24
N LEU A 400 0.59 1.00 -15.36
CA LEU A 400 -0.69 1.16 -14.68
C LEU A 400 -1.50 2.26 -15.36
N PHE A 401 -2.70 1.92 -15.79
CA PHE A 401 -3.72 2.83 -16.27
C PHE A 401 -4.76 3.03 -15.19
N SER A 402 -5.29 4.23 -15.09
CA SER A 402 -6.41 4.56 -14.22
C SER A 402 -7.36 5.50 -14.93
N GLY A 403 -8.64 5.33 -14.69
CA GLY A 403 -9.66 6.24 -15.20
C GLY A 403 -10.90 6.21 -14.33
N ALA A 404 -11.54 7.35 -14.17
CA ALA A 404 -12.80 7.45 -13.47
C ALA A 404 -13.73 8.47 -14.11
N TRP A 405 -15.01 8.28 -13.83
CA TRP A 405 -16.09 9.17 -14.24
C TRP A 405 -17.02 9.37 -13.06
N ALA A 406 -17.33 10.63 -12.76
CA ALA A 406 -18.27 11.01 -11.72
C ALA A 406 -19.26 12.04 -12.26
N GLN A 407 -20.45 12.06 -11.66
CA GLN A 407 -21.51 13.00 -11.96
C GLN A 407 -22.08 13.53 -10.67
N SER A 408 -22.49 14.80 -10.70
CA SER A 408 -23.24 15.45 -9.63
C SER A 408 -24.54 16.03 -10.18
N ALA A 409 -25.55 16.07 -9.32
CA ALA A 409 -26.85 16.67 -9.60
C ALA A 409 -27.41 17.32 -8.33
N GLY A 410 -28.25 18.34 -8.51
CA GLY A 410 -28.87 19.07 -7.39
C GLY A 410 -28.80 20.59 -7.56
N HIS A 411 -28.91 21.32 -6.45
CA HIS A 411 -28.99 22.78 -6.51
C HIS A 411 -27.69 23.42 -7.03
N GLN A 412 -27.70 23.86 -8.29
CA GLN A 412 -26.53 24.40 -9.00
C GLN A 412 -25.33 23.44 -9.04
N ALA A 413 -25.63 22.14 -9.12
CA ALA A 413 -24.65 21.07 -9.01
C ALA A 413 -24.61 20.14 -10.23
N ASP A 414 -25.30 20.48 -11.32
CA ASP A 414 -25.34 19.62 -12.50
C ASP A 414 -24.02 19.69 -13.27
N GLY A 415 -23.25 18.61 -13.19
CA GLY A 415 -21.94 18.53 -13.83
C GLY A 415 -21.35 17.14 -13.77
N ARG A 416 -20.17 17.01 -14.36
CA ARG A 416 -19.44 15.74 -14.41
C ARG A 416 -17.95 15.96 -14.28
N GLN A 417 -17.26 14.96 -13.75
CA GLN A 417 -15.81 14.93 -13.65
C GLN A 417 -15.26 13.67 -14.33
N GLN A 418 -14.12 13.82 -14.99
CA GLN A 418 -13.38 12.72 -15.60
C GLN A 418 -11.95 12.75 -15.10
N THR A 419 -11.41 11.58 -14.78
CA THR A 419 -9.99 11.42 -14.48
C THR A 419 -9.35 10.38 -15.39
N LEU A 420 -8.11 10.61 -15.77
CA LEU A 420 -7.26 9.69 -16.51
C LEU A 420 -5.87 9.74 -15.90
N GLY A 421 -5.23 8.59 -15.75
CA GLY A 421 -3.89 8.49 -15.23
C GLY A 421 -3.12 7.35 -15.87
N TYR A 422 -1.84 7.56 -16.07
CA TYR A 422 -0.92 6.57 -16.61
C TYR A 422 0.40 6.65 -15.85
N ASN A 423 0.89 5.51 -15.38
CA ASN A 423 2.13 5.43 -14.66
C ASN A 423 2.93 4.23 -15.16
N TRP A 424 4.16 4.51 -15.58
CA TRP A 424 5.07 3.51 -16.09
C TRP A 424 6.49 3.86 -15.68
N SER A 425 7.23 2.89 -15.17
CA SER A 425 8.65 3.05 -14.88
C SER A 425 9.41 1.78 -15.28
N ARG A 426 10.57 1.95 -15.91
CA ARG A 426 11.46 0.86 -16.33
C ARG A 426 12.90 1.37 -16.42
N HIS A 427 13.85 0.70 -15.76
CA HIS A 427 15.29 0.86 -16.01
C HIS A 427 15.78 2.33 -16.02
N GLY A 428 15.34 3.13 -15.04
CA GLY A 428 15.72 4.54 -14.93
C GLY A 428 14.90 5.51 -15.79
N VAL A 429 13.95 5.00 -16.60
CA VAL A 429 12.93 5.80 -17.29
C VAL A 429 11.64 5.77 -16.49
N THR A 430 10.99 6.93 -16.34
CA THR A 430 9.69 7.08 -15.67
C THR A 430 8.78 7.97 -16.52
N VAL A 431 7.52 7.57 -16.66
CA VAL A 431 6.44 8.33 -17.27
C VAL A 431 5.27 8.33 -16.30
N ASP A 432 4.85 9.50 -15.87
CA ASP A 432 3.65 9.69 -15.05
C ASP A 432 2.79 10.78 -15.67
N TYR A 433 1.53 10.45 -15.96
CA TYR A 433 0.55 11.38 -16.51
C TYR A 433 -0.72 11.32 -15.68
N SER A 434 -1.30 12.48 -15.40
CA SER A 434 -2.54 12.63 -14.65
C SER A 434 -3.35 13.78 -15.23
N LEU A 435 -4.63 13.53 -15.49
CA LEU A 435 -5.61 14.50 -15.93
C LEU A 435 -6.87 14.34 -15.07
N GLN A 436 -7.35 15.44 -14.51
CA GLN A 436 -8.67 15.57 -13.94
C GLN A 436 -9.35 16.75 -14.62
N ARG A 437 -10.57 16.54 -15.10
CA ARG A 437 -11.33 17.59 -15.77
C ARG A 437 -12.77 17.57 -15.30
N SER A 438 -13.24 18.73 -14.86
CA SER A 438 -14.62 18.98 -14.46
C SER A 438 -15.34 19.72 -15.58
N PHE A 439 -16.61 19.41 -15.78
CA PHE A 439 -17.47 20.01 -16.79
C PHE A 439 -18.80 20.41 -16.19
N GLY A 440 -19.37 21.52 -16.68
CA GLY A 440 -20.59 22.09 -16.09
C GLY A 440 -20.34 22.55 -14.66
N SER A 441 -21.36 22.45 -13.82
CA SER A 441 -21.32 22.86 -12.43
C SER A 441 -21.07 21.67 -11.51
N TYR A 442 -20.04 20.87 -11.79
CA TYR A 442 -19.74 19.69 -10.97
C TYR A 442 -19.43 20.08 -9.52
N ARG A 443 -20.09 19.41 -8.56
CA ARG A 443 -20.01 19.68 -7.13
C ARG A 443 -19.95 18.36 -6.35
N ASP A 444 -19.14 18.36 -5.30
CA ASP A 444 -19.06 17.30 -4.28
C ASP A 444 -19.39 17.91 -2.90
N ILE A 445 -19.42 17.11 -1.83
CA ILE A 445 -19.73 17.63 -0.49
C ILE A 445 -18.69 18.68 -0.07
N ALA A 446 -17.41 18.45 -0.37
CA ALA A 446 -16.32 19.37 -0.05
C ALA A 446 -16.51 20.77 -0.69
N SER A 447 -17.19 20.84 -1.84
CA SER A 447 -17.45 22.10 -2.56
C SER A 447 -18.56 22.96 -1.96
N ARG A 448 -19.31 22.44 -1.00
CA ARG A 448 -20.45 23.15 -0.39
C ARG A 448 -19.99 24.25 0.57
N ASP A 449 -18.94 23.97 1.33
CA ASP A 449 -18.32 24.91 2.28
C ASP A 449 -16.92 25.37 1.82
N GLY A 450 -16.45 24.82 0.71
CA GLY A 450 -15.16 25.11 0.11
C GLY A 450 -15.28 25.52 -1.35
N ARG A 451 -14.16 25.44 -2.06
CA ARG A 451 -14.12 25.76 -3.49
C ARG A 451 -14.63 24.59 -4.33
N PRO A 452 -15.29 24.86 -5.48
CA PRO A 452 -15.57 23.81 -6.45
C PRO A 452 -14.29 23.10 -6.88
N PRO A 453 -14.38 21.85 -7.36
CA PRO A 453 -13.26 21.18 -7.99
C PRO A 453 -12.68 22.04 -9.12
N ALA A 454 -11.37 21.92 -9.36
CA ALA A 454 -10.74 22.60 -10.48
C ALA A 454 -11.39 22.17 -11.80
N GLU A 455 -11.49 23.09 -12.76
CA GLU A 455 -11.99 22.79 -14.10
C GLU A 455 -11.05 21.83 -14.82
N ARG A 456 -9.74 22.01 -14.63
CA ARG A 456 -8.71 21.11 -15.16
C ARG A 456 -7.51 21.09 -14.22
N THR A 457 -7.06 19.89 -13.86
CA THR A 457 -5.73 19.65 -13.31
C THR A 457 -5.02 18.67 -14.21
N GLU A 458 -3.85 19.02 -14.71
CA GLU A 458 -3.07 18.13 -15.58
C GLU A 458 -1.60 18.14 -15.15
N ARG A 459 -0.99 16.95 -15.11
CA ARG A 459 0.40 16.75 -14.73
C ARG A 459 1.02 15.73 -15.66
N LEU A 460 2.26 16.02 -16.08
CA LEU A 460 3.11 15.09 -16.81
C LEU A 460 4.50 15.14 -16.21
N LEU A 461 5.06 13.98 -15.90
CA LEU A 461 6.44 13.80 -15.46
C LEU A 461 7.11 12.78 -16.36
N LEU A 462 8.19 13.18 -17.02
CA LEU A 462 9.06 12.31 -17.80
C LEU A 462 10.44 12.32 -17.13
N GLY A 463 10.95 11.18 -16.72
CA GLY A 463 12.27 11.04 -16.11
C GLY A 463 13.12 10.04 -16.89
N VAL A 464 14.41 10.32 -17.02
CA VAL A 464 15.40 9.39 -17.56
C VAL A 464 16.72 9.55 -16.82
N GLY A 465 17.36 8.44 -16.48
CA GLY A 465 18.75 8.47 -16.05
C GLY A 465 19.16 7.31 -15.16
N SER A 466 20.44 7.30 -14.82
CA SER A 466 21.06 6.25 -14.01
C SER A 466 21.81 6.84 -12.81
N SER A 467 22.22 5.97 -11.89
CA SER A 467 23.10 6.35 -10.78
C SER A 467 24.46 6.90 -11.24
N THR A 468 24.92 6.54 -12.44
CA THR A 468 26.23 6.94 -12.99
C THR A 468 26.18 8.21 -13.86
N SER A 469 25.13 8.35 -14.69
CA SER A 469 24.95 9.47 -15.62
C SER A 469 24.21 10.67 -15.00
N GLY A 470 23.55 10.46 -13.86
CA GLY A 470 22.60 11.40 -13.29
C GLY A 470 21.20 11.17 -13.85
N ARG A 471 20.22 11.87 -13.28
CA ARG A 471 18.81 11.81 -13.65
C ARG A 471 18.36 13.16 -14.18
N VAL A 472 17.77 13.17 -15.36
CA VAL A 472 17.05 14.30 -15.94
C VAL A 472 15.56 14.01 -15.83
N SER A 473 14.76 14.98 -15.41
CA SER A 473 13.31 14.90 -15.51
C SER A 473 12.72 16.19 -16.04
N LEU A 474 11.65 16.06 -16.80
CA LEU A 474 10.80 17.11 -17.31
C LEU A 474 9.45 17.00 -16.61
N ASN A 475 8.97 18.11 -16.06
CA ASN A 475 7.66 18.19 -15.42
C ASN A 475 6.81 19.25 -16.13
N TYR A 476 5.54 18.95 -16.35
CA TYR A 476 4.53 19.90 -16.80
C TYR A 476 3.38 19.85 -15.81
N SER A 477 2.87 21.01 -15.43
CA SER A 477 1.65 21.10 -14.64
C SER A 477 0.73 22.19 -15.16
N ARG A 478 -0.57 21.94 -15.09
CA ARG A 478 -1.63 22.88 -15.43
C ARG A 478 -2.75 22.80 -14.41
N LEU A 479 -3.26 23.97 -14.05
CA LEU A 479 -4.37 24.14 -13.13
C LEU A 479 -5.26 25.26 -13.64
N ASP A 480 -6.47 24.90 -14.04
CA ASP A 480 -7.53 25.84 -14.42
C ASP A 480 -8.59 25.78 -13.31
N ARG A 481 -8.93 26.94 -12.73
CA ARG A 481 -10.01 27.05 -11.74
C ARG A 481 -11.07 28.02 -12.23
N LEU A 482 -12.28 27.82 -11.73
CA LEU A 482 -13.39 28.74 -11.97
C LEU A 482 -13.02 30.14 -11.46
N GLU A 483 -13.20 31.16 -12.29
CA GLU A 483 -12.96 32.58 -11.95
C GLU A 483 -11.51 32.95 -11.57
N GLU A 484 -10.53 32.07 -11.83
CA GLU A 484 -9.10 32.36 -11.66
C GLU A 484 -8.37 32.25 -13.00
N GLU A 485 -7.20 32.90 -13.12
CA GLU A 485 -6.33 32.72 -14.29
C GLU A 485 -5.79 31.28 -14.35
N SER A 486 -5.64 30.76 -15.58
CA SER A 486 -4.98 29.47 -15.81
C SER A 486 -3.54 29.55 -15.31
N TYR A 487 -3.12 28.54 -14.57
CA TYR A 487 -1.72 28.36 -14.21
C TYR A 487 -1.15 27.18 -14.99
N ARG A 488 -0.13 27.44 -15.81
CA ARG A 488 0.63 26.41 -16.53
C ARG A 488 2.10 26.60 -16.28
N SER A 489 2.80 25.53 -15.91
CA SER A 489 4.25 25.55 -15.75
C SER A 489 4.92 24.35 -16.39
N VAL A 490 6.14 24.58 -16.86
CA VAL A 490 7.06 23.57 -17.35
C VAL A 490 8.35 23.67 -16.56
N GLY A 491 8.95 22.53 -16.23
CA GLY A 491 10.22 22.47 -15.55
C GLY A 491 11.10 21.34 -16.04
N VAL A 492 12.40 21.52 -15.85
CA VAL A 492 13.44 20.53 -16.10
C VAL A 492 14.32 20.48 -14.87
N SER A 493 14.57 19.28 -14.37
CA SER A 493 15.45 19.03 -13.23
C SER A 493 16.53 18.03 -13.60
N TYR A 494 17.76 18.29 -13.20
CA TYR A 494 18.91 17.41 -13.34
C TYR A 494 19.53 17.17 -11.96
N SER A 495 19.83 15.92 -11.62
CA SER A 495 20.59 15.59 -10.42
C SER A 495 21.64 14.53 -10.69
N ARG A 496 22.82 14.68 -10.10
CA ARG A 496 23.92 13.71 -10.25
C ARG A 496 24.75 13.63 -8.98
N ARG A 497 25.01 12.41 -8.52
CA ARG A 497 26.02 12.16 -7.50
C ARG A 497 27.40 12.26 -8.15
N LEU A 498 28.19 13.26 -7.76
CA LEU A 498 29.52 13.51 -8.31
C LEU A 498 30.57 12.60 -7.66
N PHE A 499 30.53 12.50 -6.33
CA PHE A 499 31.42 11.69 -5.50
C PHE A 499 30.64 11.02 -4.35
N SER A 500 31.31 10.26 -3.50
CA SER A 500 30.67 9.80 -2.27
C SER A 500 30.31 10.99 -1.39
N GLY A 501 29.02 11.18 -1.14
CA GLY A 501 28.52 12.28 -0.31
C GLY A 501 28.29 13.62 -1.02
N ILE A 502 28.62 13.80 -2.31
CA ILE A 502 28.39 15.07 -3.02
C ILE A 502 27.37 14.88 -4.14
N THR A 503 26.28 15.67 -4.12
CA THR A 503 25.23 15.67 -5.15
C THR A 503 25.08 17.06 -5.76
N LEU A 504 25.15 17.13 -7.08
CA LEU A 504 24.76 18.31 -7.86
C LEU A 504 23.27 18.21 -8.19
N PHE A 505 22.56 19.33 -8.05
CA PHE A 505 21.20 19.47 -8.56
C PHE A 505 21.05 20.79 -9.32
N VAL A 506 20.26 20.76 -10.38
CA VAL A 506 19.89 21.90 -11.21
C VAL A 506 18.42 21.77 -11.52
N ASN A 507 17.65 22.82 -11.34
CA ASN A 507 16.23 22.88 -11.63
C ASN A 507 15.95 24.18 -12.39
N ALA A 508 15.19 24.08 -13.45
CA ALA A 508 14.72 25.21 -14.23
C ALA A 508 13.21 25.08 -14.35
N SER A 509 12.46 26.14 -14.09
CA SER A 509 11.02 26.14 -14.33
C SER A 509 10.55 27.46 -14.91
N ARG A 510 9.45 27.42 -15.64
CA ARG A 510 8.83 28.58 -16.28
C ARG A 510 7.33 28.48 -16.23
N GLU A 511 6.68 29.56 -15.83
CA GLU A 511 5.25 29.77 -15.94
C GLU A 511 4.91 30.28 -17.35
N LEU A 512 3.86 29.72 -17.94
CA LEU A 512 3.47 29.93 -19.33
C LEU A 512 2.33 30.95 -19.49
N ASP A 513 1.53 31.15 -18.44
CA ASP A 513 0.34 32.02 -18.47
C ASP A 513 0.62 33.43 -17.99
N ASN A 514 1.30 33.58 -16.85
CA ASN A 514 1.60 34.88 -16.26
C ASN A 514 3.03 35.33 -16.62
N GLY A 515 3.17 35.96 -17.78
CA GLY A 515 4.30 36.85 -18.13
C GLY A 515 5.72 36.34 -17.84
N GLU A 516 6.20 35.30 -18.52
CA GLU A 516 7.62 34.86 -18.59
C GLU A 516 8.36 34.65 -17.24
N ASN A 517 7.65 34.43 -16.14
CA ASN A 517 8.29 34.13 -14.87
C ASN A 517 8.99 32.78 -14.92
N TYR A 518 10.32 32.81 -14.78
CA TYR A 518 11.17 31.64 -14.72
C TYR A 518 11.92 31.59 -13.39
N SER A 519 12.29 30.40 -12.97
CA SER A 519 13.21 30.16 -11.86
C SER A 519 14.30 29.19 -12.29
N LEU A 520 15.55 29.54 -11.98
CA LEU A 520 16.73 28.72 -12.21
C LEU A 520 17.40 28.50 -10.86
N TYR A 521 17.42 27.25 -10.40
CA TYR A 521 17.96 26.87 -9.11
C TYR A 521 19.04 25.81 -9.30
N ALA A 522 20.27 26.08 -8.87
CA ALA A 522 21.37 25.14 -8.95
C ALA A 522 22.14 25.10 -7.63
N GLY A 523 22.66 23.93 -7.25
CA GLY A 523 23.40 23.80 -6.02
C GLY A 523 24.11 22.47 -5.84
N LEU A 524 24.93 22.43 -4.81
CA LEU A 524 25.66 21.27 -4.35
C LEU A 524 25.20 20.94 -2.94
N SER A 525 24.85 19.68 -2.69
CA SER A 525 24.67 19.14 -1.34
C SER A 525 25.81 18.18 -1.02
N VAL A 526 26.28 18.24 0.23
CA VAL A 526 27.42 17.49 0.75
C VAL A 526 27.02 16.80 2.05
N SER A 527 27.20 15.48 2.12
CA SER A 527 27.08 14.67 3.33
C SER A 527 28.48 14.26 3.79
N LEU A 528 28.92 14.78 4.93
CA LEU A 528 30.29 14.68 5.45
C LEU A 528 30.50 13.50 6.43
N GLY A 529 29.47 12.65 6.60
CA GLY A 529 29.44 11.64 7.67
C GLY A 529 29.05 12.25 9.03
N GLY A 530 28.88 11.40 10.05
CA GLY A 530 28.51 11.87 11.40
C GLY A 530 27.17 12.61 11.50
N ARG A 531 26.26 12.38 10.52
CA ARG A 531 24.99 13.08 10.31
C ARG A 531 25.12 14.58 9.97
N ILE A 532 26.30 15.01 9.52
CA ILE A 532 26.54 16.37 9.07
C ILE A 532 26.22 16.47 7.58
N ASN A 533 25.33 17.41 7.24
CA ASN A 533 24.99 17.75 5.87
C ASN A 533 25.19 19.26 5.67
N GLY A 534 25.69 19.65 4.51
CA GLY A 534 25.77 21.04 4.13
C GLY A 534 25.45 21.20 2.66
N GLY A 535 25.28 22.43 2.23
CA GLY A 535 25.05 22.71 0.83
C GLY A 535 25.12 24.18 0.52
N ILE A 536 25.34 24.45 -0.76
CA ILE A 536 25.27 25.78 -1.33
C ILE A 536 24.34 25.74 -2.53
N SER A 537 23.58 26.79 -2.72
CA SER A 537 22.69 26.91 -3.86
C SER A 537 22.53 28.35 -4.28
N ALA A 538 22.23 28.54 -5.56
CA ALA A 538 21.86 29.80 -6.14
C ALA A 538 20.52 29.62 -6.85
N ASN A 539 19.58 30.53 -6.59
CA ASN A 539 18.34 30.68 -7.31
C ASN A 539 18.37 32.00 -8.08
N HIS A 540 17.82 32.02 -9.27
CA HIS A 540 17.56 33.25 -10.00
C HIS A 540 16.15 33.20 -10.56
N SER A 541 15.36 34.21 -10.24
CA SER A 541 14.01 34.40 -10.79
C SER A 541 13.86 35.81 -11.34
N ARG A 542 12.93 35.98 -12.28
CA ARG A 542 12.68 37.28 -12.94
C ARG A 542 12.30 38.36 -11.92
N ASP A 543 11.29 38.09 -11.09
CA ASP A 543 10.72 39.06 -10.15
C ASP A 543 11.44 39.07 -8.78
N GLY A 544 12.02 37.94 -8.37
CA GLY A 544 12.69 37.79 -7.07
C GLY A 544 14.20 38.07 -7.08
N GLY A 545 14.77 38.37 -8.26
CA GLY A 545 16.21 38.60 -8.42
C GLY A 545 17.04 37.33 -8.21
N GLY A 546 18.34 37.52 -7.96
CA GLY A 546 19.27 36.43 -7.61
C GLY A 546 19.34 36.23 -6.10
N GLN A 547 19.19 34.99 -5.67
CA GLN A 547 19.31 34.57 -4.28
C GLN A 547 20.40 33.50 -4.17
N GLN A 548 21.24 33.60 -3.15
CA GLN A 548 22.24 32.60 -2.80
C GLN A 548 21.92 32.07 -1.41
N ALA A 549 22.03 30.77 -1.21
CA ALA A 549 21.81 30.16 0.09
C ALA A 549 22.93 29.17 0.40
N ALA A 550 23.34 29.14 1.65
CA ALA A 550 24.25 28.16 2.20
C ALA A 550 23.65 27.62 3.49
N TYR A 551 23.81 26.31 3.73
CA TYR A 551 23.41 25.71 4.99
C TYR A 551 24.44 24.68 5.44
N LEU A 552 24.50 24.48 6.75
CA LEU A 552 25.27 23.44 7.39
C LEU A 552 24.49 22.99 8.61
N SER A 553 24.20 21.70 8.71
CA SER A 553 23.45 21.14 9.83
C SER A 553 23.96 19.78 10.23
N ARG A 554 23.73 19.45 11.50
CA ARG A 554 23.95 18.12 12.06
C ARG A 554 22.63 17.58 12.59
N GLY A 555 22.16 16.49 11.99
CA GLY A 555 20.95 15.81 12.45
C GLY A 555 21.13 15.11 13.81
N VAL A 556 20.06 15.07 14.58
CA VAL A 556 19.96 14.33 15.85
C VAL A 556 19.79 12.82 15.57
N SER A 557 20.29 11.95 16.46
CA SER A 557 20.06 10.50 16.33
C SER A 557 18.61 10.13 16.61
N ALA A 558 18.17 8.97 16.12
CA ALA A 558 16.93 8.35 16.60
C ALA A 558 17.02 8.04 18.11
N ASP A 559 18.20 7.64 18.58
CA ASP A 559 18.45 7.31 20.00
C ASP A 559 18.52 8.55 20.92
N GLY A 560 18.55 9.75 20.35
CA GLY A 560 18.70 11.01 21.08
C GLY A 560 20.02 11.74 20.82
N GLY A 561 20.25 12.82 21.56
CA GLY A 561 21.45 13.65 21.49
C GLY A 561 21.20 15.07 20.98
N THR A 562 22.26 15.72 20.51
CA THR A 562 22.21 17.11 20.04
C THR A 562 22.34 17.21 18.53
N GLY A 563 21.69 18.22 17.98
CA GLY A 563 21.74 18.66 16.59
C GLY A 563 21.82 20.17 16.55
N TRP A 564 22.20 20.70 15.40
CA TRP A 564 22.30 22.13 15.17
C TRP A 564 22.18 22.43 13.69
N GLY A 565 21.75 23.66 13.39
CA GLY A 565 21.57 24.18 12.05
C GLY A 565 22.16 25.58 11.93
N LEU A 566 22.82 25.83 10.82
CA LEU A 566 23.22 27.15 10.36
C LEU A 566 22.70 27.32 8.95
N GLN A 567 21.97 28.41 8.70
CA GLN A 567 21.46 28.74 7.38
C GLN A 567 21.71 30.22 7.10
N MET A 568 22.20 30.50 5.91
CA MET A 568 22.37 31.85 5.40
C MET A 568 21.73 31.94 4.03
N GLN A 569 20.98 33.01 3.80
CA GLN A 569 20.39 33.34 2.51
C GLN A 569 20.60 34.81 2.23
N ARG A 570 21.04 35.11 1.02
CA ARG A 570 21.31 36.47 0.54
C ARG A 570 20.59 36.70 -0.78
N SER A 571 19.78 37.74 -0.85
CA SER A 571 19.11 38.23 -2.06
C SER A 571 19.30 39.75 -2.14
N ALA A 572 18.82 40.38 -3.22
CA ALA A 572 18.97 41.82 -3.45
C ALA A 572 18.43 42.69 -2.28
N ASN A 573 17.34 42.23 -1.64
CA ASN A 573 16.65 42.96 -0.57
C ASN A 573 16.49 42.14 0.73
N VAL A 574 17.01 40.92 0.77
CA VAL A 574 16.80 40.00 1.89
C VAL A 574 18.11 39.31 2.26
N ASP A 575 18.68 39.72 3.39
CA ASP A 575 19.71 38.98 4.09
C ASP A 575 19.04 38.23 5.25
N TYR A 576 19.17 36.91 5.26
CA TYR A 576 18.62 36.03 6.28
C TYR A 576 19.73 35.16 6.84
N LEU A 577 19.83 35.14 8.17
CA LEU A 577 20.76 34.28 8.90
C LEU A 577 19.96 33.58 10.00
N GLN A 578 20.12 32.27 10.12
CA GLN A 578 19.57 31.49 11.22
C GLN A 578 20.63 30.58 11.81
N ALA A 579 20.63 30.51 13.14
CA ALA A 579 21.38 29.53 13.91
C ALA A 579 20.45 28.88 14.93
N ASP A 580 20.40 27.56 14.95
CA ASP A 580 19.54 26.79 15.84
C ASP A 580 20.27 25.57 16.42
N ALA A 581 19.79 25.13 17.58
CA ALA A 581 20.22 23.94 18.27
C ALA A 581 19.00 23.14 18.73
N LEU A 582 19.13 21.82 18.66
CA LEU A 582 18.10 20.88 19.07
C LEU A 582 18.69 19.84 20.00
N TYR A 583 18.06 19.61 21.14
CA TYR A 583 18.37 18.53 22.05
C TYR A 583 17.19 17.55 22.12
N ARG A 584 17.45 16.28 21.83
CA ARG A 584 16.50 15.18 22.02
C ARG A 584 16.96 14.33 23.20
N GLY A 585 16.30 14.49 24.33
CA GLY A 585 16.43 13.61 25.47
C GLY A 585 15.41 12.46 25.41
N ASP A 586 15.40 11.58 26.39
CA ASP A 586 14.48 10.43 26.42
C ASP A 586 13.03 10.83 26.74
N ASN A 587 12.86 12.00 27.37
CA ASN A 587 11.60 12.44 27.96
C ASN A 587 10.99 13.66 27.26
N ALA A 588 11.76 14.35 26.41
CA ALA A 588 11.34 15.55 25.70
C ALA A 588 12.35 15.90 24.59
N GLN A 589 11.91 16.73 23.66
CA GLN A 589 12.73 17.42 22.69
C GLN A 589 12.64 18.93 22.96
N ILE A 590 13.80 19.60 22.98
CA ILE A 590 13.92 21.03 23.25
C ILE A 590 14.80 21.63 22.17
N GLY A 591 14.28 22.62 21.46
CA GLY A 591 15.00 23.34 20.44
C GLY A 591 14.92 24.84 20.64
N GLY A 592 15.81 25.56 19.97
CA GLY A 592 15.78 27.00 19.95
C GLY A 592 16.87 27.58 19.09
N GLY A 593 16.69 28.83 18.71
CA GLY A 593 17.59 29.51 17.80
C GLY A 593 17.34 31.00 17.71
N ILE A 594 18.16 31.63 16.90
CA ILE A 594 18.06 33.03 16.54
C ILE A 594 17.96 33.13 15.02
N ARG A 595 17.15 34.07 14.55
CA ARG A 595 17.04 34.42 13.14
C ARG A 595 17.13 35.93 12.97
N SER A 596 17.91 36.36 12.01
CA SER A 596 18.06 37.75 11.60
C SER A 596 17.43 37.91 10.23
N LEU A 597 16.56 38.90 10.11
CA LEU A 597 15.87 39.31 8.87
C LEU A 597 16.11 40.81 8.68
N PRO A 598 15.91 41.37 7.46
CA PRO A 598 16.03 42.82 7.25
C PRO A 598 15.07 43.65 8.11
N SER A 599 13.97 43.03 8.55
CA SER A 599 12.94 43.64 9.40
C SER A 599 13.28 43.65 10.89
N GLY A 600 14.34 42.96 11.33
CA GLY A 600 14.75 42.84 12.73
C GLY A 600 15.21 41.43 13.10
N GLU A 601 15.72 41.29 14.31
CA GLU A 601 16.13 40.01 14.89
C GLU A 601 15.01 39.37 15.72
N SER A 602 14.95 38.04 15.73
CA SER A 602 14.06 37.30 16.62
C SER A 602 14.71 36.02 17.13
N ALA A 603 14.39 35.65 18.36
CA ALA A 603 14.69 34.36 18.95
C ALA A 603 13.47 33.46 18.87
N PHE A 604 13.66 32.17 18.77
CA PHE A 604 12.58 31.20 18.87
C PHE A 604 12.99 30.00 19.72
N GLY A 605 11.99 29.31 20.26
CA GLY A 605 12.16 28.10 21.05
C GLY A 605 11.03 27.12 20.79
N ASP A 606 11.35 25.83 20.82
CA ASP A 606 10.40 24.73 20.71
C ASP A 606 10.58 23.73 21.86
N LEU A 607 9.48 23.17 22.31
CA LEU A 607 9.43 22.14 23.35
C LEU A 607 8.32 21.15 22.99
N SER A 608 8.68 19.88 22.82
CA SER A 608 7.72 18.82 22.58
C SER A 608 8.00 17.56 23.39
N GLY A 609 6.95 16.82 23.69
CA GLY A 609 7.03 15.60 24.49
C GLY A 609 5.66 15.03 24.80
N SER A 610 5.64 14.07 25.72
CA SER A 610 4.45 13.38 26.16
C SER A 610 4.49 13.09 27.65
N PHE A 611 3.33 13.10 28.30
CA PHE A 611 3.13 12.48 29.61
C PHE A 611 2.22 11.29 29.44
N ILE A 612 2.68 10.11 29.86
CA ILE A 612 1.94 8.86 29.75
C ILE A 612 1.56 8.41 31.16
N TRP A 613 0.29 8.05 31.32
CA TRP A 613 -0.25 7.39 32.49
C TRP A 613 -0.68 5.96 32.15
N MET A 614 -0.27 4.99 32.96
CA MET A 614 -0.61 3.57 32.78
C MET A 614 -1.13 3.00 34.09
N ALA A 615 -2.28 2.32 34.06
CA ALA A 615 -2.90 1.76 35.25
C ALA A 615 -2.06 0.64 35.89
N ASP A 616 -1.48 -0.23 35.06
CA ASP A 616 -0.76 -1.44 35.49
C ASP A 616 0.75 -1.22 35.65
N ALA A 617 1.24 0.00 35.44
CA ALA A 617 2.68 0.30 35.52
C ALA A 617 3.14 0.55 36.97
N PRO A 618 4.39 0.17 37.33
CA PRO A 618 4.97 0.44 38.65
C PRO A 618 5.06 1.94 38.95
N GLN A 619 5.40 2.75 37.93
CA GLN A 619 5.29 4.20 37.96
C GLN A 619 4.07 4.59 37.13
N ARG A 620 3.10 5.24 37.79
CA ARG A 620 1.82 5.54 37.15
C ARG A 620 1.91 6.64 36.10
N ILE A 621 2.86 7.57 36.20
CA ILE A 621 3.07 8.64 35.21
C ILE A 621 4.55 8.70 34.87
N PHE A 622 4.88 8.71 33.58
CA PHE A 622 6.24 8.93 33.12
C PHE A 622 6.26 9.87 31.91
N PRO A 623 7.24 10.79 31.84
CA PRO A 623 7.45 11.60 30.66
C PRO A 623 8.13 10.77 29.56
N ALA A 624 7.81 11.08 28.32
CA ALA A 624 8.38 10.45 27.14
C ALA A 624 8.50 11.47 26.01
N ARG A 625 9.23 11.11 24.95
CA ARG A 625 9.11 11.82 23.67
C ARG A 625 7.66 11.76 23.17
N GLU A 626 7.30 12.64 22.25
CA GLU A 626 5.97 12.64 21.62
C GLU A 626 5.62 11.26 21.06
N VAL A 627 4.40 10.79 21.35
CA VAL A 627 3.91 9.47 20.92
C VAL A 627 2.98 9.64 19.71
N SER A 628 3.43 9.26 18.51
CA SER A 628 2.64 9.44 17.29
C SER A 628 1.48 8.43 17.18
N ASP A 629 1.79 7.13 17.23
CA ASP A 629 0.83 6.04 17.00
C ASP A 629 0.75 5.07 18.18
N SER A 630 1.82 4.29 18.39
CA SER A 630 1.92 3.26 19.43
C SER A 630 3.24 3.36 20.19
N PHE A 631 3.25 2.85 21.42
CA PHE A 631 4.44 2.74 22.26
C PHE A 631 4.42 1.40 23.01
N ALA A 632 5.57 1.00 23.55
CA ALA A 632 5.75 -0.25 24.30
C ALA A 632 6.63 -0.01 25.53
#